data_AF-S9UKD4-F1
#
_entry.id   AF-S9UKD4-F1
#
_cell.length_a   1.000
_cell.length_b   1.000
_cell.length_c   1.000
_cell.angle_alpha   90.00
_cell.angle_beta   90.00
_cell.angle_gamma   90.00
#
_symmetry.space_group_name_H-M   'P 1'
#
loop_
_entity.id
_entity.type
_entity.pdbx_description
1 polymer ?
#
loop_
_entity_poly.entity_id
_entity_poly.type
_entity_poly.pdbx_seq_one_letter_code
_entity_poly.pdbx_strand_id
1 'polypeptide(L)'
;MPLDLVGKLHRTVYVCDCAEDAREDLVRLMMQRCGAVEAWDVVEDRVVVVLASINSLSTALSFNGMSFVDLSKKIIVWKATEAPPAAVQTRQLAIAATTAAPAEPSTIQGMTREEWEQRREARKQRMATLQTALGIEMARVDLSVPANRDAKLNELCLRQLRALCVLTQHRVDQLEEEVKLKEHIAEVMKSATAASRPTERKVTELSGGKRARE
;
A
#
# COMPACT_ATOMS: atom_id res chain seq x y z
N MET A 1 -5.58 -23.81 -23.87
CA MET A 1 -4.65 -24.91 -24.16
C MET A 1 -3.85 -25.16 -22.89
N PRO A 2 -3.70 -26.41 -22.43
CA PRO A 2 -2.93 -26.69 -21.22
C PRO A 2 -1.48 -26.21 -21.41
N LEU A 3 -0.95 -25.46 -20.45
CA LEU A 3 0.44 -25.01 -20.49
C LEU A 3 1.40 -26.20 -20.45
N ASP A 4 2.32 -26.23 -21.40
CA ASP A 4 3.46 -27.12 -21.33
C ASP A 4 4.51 -26.54 -20.36
N LEU A 5 4.53 -27.10 -19.14
CA LEU A 5 5.46 -26.73 -18.07
C LEU A 5 6.80 -27.49 -18.16
N VAL A 6 6.94 -28.43 -19.09
CA VAL A 6 8.13 -29.28 -19.22
C VAL A 6 9.34 -28.41 -19.56
N GLY A 7 10.35 -28.44 -18.69
CA GLY A 7 11.58 -27.64 -18.85
C GLY A 7 11.45 -26.15 -18.51
N LYS A 8 10.28 -25.64 -18.09
CA LYS A 8 10.05 -24.21 -17.79
C LYS A 8 9.84 -23.92 -16.30
N LEU A 9 9.92 -24.93 -15.45
CA LEU A 9 9.69 -24.83 -13.99
C LEU A 9 10.59 -23.80 -13.28
N HIS A 10 11.81 -23.62 -13.77
CA HIS A 10 12.79 -22.70 -13.16
C HIS A 10 12.42 -21.22 -13.34
N ARG A 11 11.48 -20.90 -14.25
CA ARG A 11 11.00 -19.55 -14.56
C ARG A 11 9.48 -19.38 -14.32
N THR A 12 8.84 -20.36 -13.69
CA THR A 12 7.42 -20.32 -13.36
C THR A 12 7.17 -19.91 -11.92
N VAL A 13 6.14 -19.10 -11.74
CA VAL A 13 5.67 -18.58 -10.45
C VAL A 13 4.20 -18.97 -10.26
N TYR A 14 3.86 -19.37 -9.05
CA TYR A 14 2.48 -19.63 -8.64
C TYR A 14 1.96 -18.47 -7.81
N VAL A 15 0.73 -18.05 -8.08
CA VAL A 15 0.02 -17.00 -7.34
C VAL A 15 -1.28 -17.58 -6.79
N CYS A 16 -1.48 -17.43 -5.48
CA CYS A 16 -2.71 -17.79 -4.75
C CYS A 16 -3.36 -16.57 -4.10
N ASP A 17 -4.60 -16.77 -3.63
CA ASP A 17 -5.41 -15.77 -2.93
C ASP A 17 -5.76 -14.54 -3.80
N CYS A 18 -5.84 -14.76 -5.12
CA CYS A 18 -6.35 -13.79 -6.06
C CYS A 18 -7.83 -14.07 -6.36
N ALA A 19 -8.68 -13.04 -6.26
CA ALA A 19 -10.06 -13.14 -6.70
C ALA A 19 -10.13 -13.50 -8.20
N GLU A 20 -11.05 -14.36 -8.60
CA GLU A 20 -11.15 -14.84 -10.00
C GLU A 20 -11.26 -13.69 -11.00
N ASP A 21 -12.05 -12.66 -10.63
CA ASP A 21 -12.24 -11.44 -11.42
C ASP A 21 -10.96 -10.61 -11.59
N ALA A 22 -9.97 -10.78 -10.70
CA ALA A 22 -8.72 -10.01 -10.69
C ALA A 22 -7.52 -10.77 -11.24
N ARG A 23 -7.69 -12.04 -11.67
CA ARG A 23 -6.59 -12.88 -12.17
C ARG A 23 -5.96 -12.31 -13.44
N GLU A 24 -6.77 -11.85 -14.40
CA GLU A 24 -6.29 -11.22 -15.63
C GLU A 24 -5.55 -9.89 -15.37
N ASP A 25 -6.13 -9.06 -14.51
CA ASP A 25 -5.54 -7.78 -14.11
C ASP A 25 -4.24 -7.97 -13.34
N LEU A 26 -4.13 -9.02 -12.53
CA LEU A 26 -2.90 -9.36 -11.82
C LEU A 26 -1.78 -9.70 -12.81
N VAL A 27 -2.07 -10.49 -13.84
CA VAL A 27 -1.07 -10.81 -14.86
C VAL A 27 -0.69 -9.56 -15.67
N ARG A 28 -1.66 -8.75 -16.09
CA ARG A 28 -1.40 -7.55 -16.91
C ARG A 28 -0.72 -6.42 -16.14
N LEU A 29 -1.14 -6.14 -14.91
CA LEU A 29 -0.66 -4.97 -14.16
C LEU A 29 0.56 -5.29 -13.30
N MET A 30 0.60 -6.47 -12.67
CA MET A 30 1.72 -6.84 -11.81
C MET A 30 2.77 -7.64 -12.57
N MET A 31 2.39 -8.74 -13.23
CA MET A 31 3.38 -9.65 -13.82
C MET A 31 4.08 -9.05 -15.04
N GLN A 32 3.39 -8.31 -15.91
CA GLN A 32 4.04 -7.59 -17.01
C GLN A 32 5.01 -6.49 -16.53
N ARG A 33 4.79 -5.93 -15.33
CA ARG A 33 5.71 -4.97 -14.71
C ARG A 33 6.98 -5.64 -14.17
N CYS A 34 6.91 -6.94 -13.84
CA CYS A 34 8.08 -7.73 -13.42
C CYS A 34 9.00 -8.08 -14.61
N GLY A 35 8.42 -8.24 -15.79
CA GLY A 35 9.09 -8.63 -17.02
C GLY A 35 8.12 -9.18 -18.07
N ALA A 36 8.66 -9.57 -19.22
CA ALA A 36 7.87 -10.18 -20.29
C ALA A 36 7.28 -11.52 -19.82
N VAL A 37 5.95 -11.64 -19.89
CA VAL A 37 5.21 -12.88 -19.58
C VAL A 37 5.09 -13.69 -20.87
N GLU A 38 5.60 -14.92 -20.87
CA GLU A 38 5.54 -15.82 -22.02
C GLU A 38 4.17 -16.48 -22.13
N ALA A 39 3.66 -16.96 -20.99
CA ALA A 39 2.35 -17.58 -20.92
C ALA A 39 1.82 -17.55 -19.49
N TRP A 40 0.50 -17.60 -19.34
CA TRP A 40 -0.16 -17.72 -18.04
C TRP A 40 -1.40 -18.59 -18.19
N ASP A 41 -1.77 -19.28 -17.12
CA ASP A 41 -2.94 -20.15 -17.07
C ASP A 41 -3.48 -20.22 -15.65
N VAL A 42 -4.72 -20.66 -15.51
CA VAL A 42 -5.39 -20.82 -14.23
C VAL A 42 -5.63 -22.30 -14.01
N VAL A 43 -4.92 -22.85 -13.01
CA VAL A 43 -5.12 -24.24 -12.58
C VAL A 43 -5.87 -24.18 -11.26
N GLU A 44 -7.16 -24.54 -11.31
CA GLU A 44 -8.10 -24.47 -10.18
C GLU A 44 -8.21 -23.05 -9.60
N ASP A 45 -7.60 -22.81 -8.43
CA ASP A 45 -7.58 -21.51 -7.72
C ASP A 45 -6.21 -20.83 -7.76
N ARG A 46 -5.30 -21.33 -8.60
CA ARG A 46 -3.92 -20.84 -8.67
C ARG A 46 -3.62 -20.31 -10.07
N VAL A 47 -3.06 -19.11 -10.12
CA VAL A 47 -2.56 -18.56 -11.38
C VAL A 47 -1.12 -19.02 -11.55
N VAL A 48 -0.85 -19.70 -12.66
CA VAL A 48 0.47 -20.12 -13.08
C VAL A 48 0.98 -19.11 -14.08
N VAL A 49 2.13 -18.50 -13.80
CA VAL A 49 2.74 -17.50 -14.69
C VAL A 49 4.13 -17.96 -15.10
N VAL A 50 4.36 -18.05 -16.41
CA VAL A 50 5.65 -18.36 -17.02
C VAL A 50 6.30 -17.06 -17.46
N LEU A 51 7.41 -16.70 -16.81
CA LEU A 51 8.18 -15.51 -17.16
C LEU A 51 9.19 -15.85 -18.27
N ALA A 52 9.47 -14.90 -19.16
CA ALA A 52 10.45 -15.09 -20.23
C ALA A 52 11.90 -15.20 -19.70
N SER A 53 12.21 -14.46 -18.63
CA SER A 53 13.55 -14.39 -18.04
C SER A 53 13.55 -14.84 -16.57
N ILE A 54 14.63 -15.51 -16.16
CA ILE A 54 14.84 -15.94 -14.77
C ILE A 54 15.07 -14.75 -13.82
N ASN A 55 15.58 -13.63 -14.35
CA ASN A 55 15.84 -12.42 -13.57
C ASN A 55 14.56 -11.73 -13.12
N SER A 56 13.47 -11.91 -13.88
CA SER A 56 12.14 -11.40 -13.53
C SER A 56 11.47 -12.18 -12.39
N LEU A 57 12.06 -13.31 -11.99
CA LEU A 57 11.49 -14.15 -10.95
C LEU A 57 11.70 -13.56 -9.55
N SER A 58 12.85 -12.94 -9.27
CA SER A 58 13.11 -12.30 -7.98
C SER A 58 12.19 -11.09 -7.75
N THR A 59 11.92 -10.31 -8.81
CA THR A 59 10.97 -9.19 -8.77
C THR A 59 9.54 -9.69 -8.60
N ALA A 60 9.15 -10.79 -9.26
CA ALA A 60 7.85 -11.41 -9.04
C ALA A 60 7.66 -11.90 -7.59
N LEU A 61 8.68 -12.52 -7.00
CA LEU A 61 8.64 -12.99 -5.61
C LEU A 61 8.54 -11.84 -4.59
N SER A 62 9.04 -10.65 -4.91
CA SER A 62 8.92 -9.48 -4.03
C SER A 62 7.48 -9.05 -3.78
N PHE A 63 6.54 -9.49 -4.63
CA PHE A 63 5.12 -9.21 -4.51
C PHE A 63 4.36 -10.15 -3.58
N ASN A 64 5.05 -11.15 -3.01
CA ASN A 64 4.47 -12.00 -1.99
C ASN A 64 4.03 -11.17 -0.77
N GLY A 65 2.76 -11.31 -0.36
CA GLY A 65 2.19 -10.62 0.79
C GLY A 65 1.60 -9.23 0.49
N MET A 66 1.59 -8.79 -0.77
CA MET A 66 0.89 -7.55 -1.15
C MET A 66 -0.62 -7.76 -1.26
N SER A 67 -1.40 -6.71 -1.06
CA SER A 67 -2.81 -6.69 -1.44
C SER A 67 -2.96 -6.27 -2.89
N PHE A 68 -3.82 -6.94 -3.65
CA PHE A 68 -4.11 -6.60 -5.04
C PHE A 68 -5.62 -6.54 -5.26
N VAL A 69 -6.12 -5.36 -5.61
CA VAL A 69 -7.55 -5.01 -5.83
C VAL A 69 -8.42 -5.10 -4.57
N ASP A 70 -8.30 -6.19 -3.81
CA ASP A 70 -8.96 -6.41 -2.52
C ASP A 70 -7.95 -6.24 -1.38
N LEU A 71 -8.19 -5.28 -0.49
CA LEU A 71 -7.33 -5.01 0.67
C LEU A 71 -7.51 -6.04 1.79
N SER A 72 -8.56 -6.86 1.74
CA SER A 72 -8.84 -7.89 2.75
C SER A 72 -7.99 -9.15 2.57
N LYS A 73 -7.41 -9.35 1.38
CA LYS A 73 -6.61 -10.53 1.04
C LYS A 73 -5.22 -10.13 0.57
N LYS A 74 -4.23 -10.91 0.99
CA LYS A 74 -2.85 -10.76 0.54
C LYS A 74 -2.55 -11.87 -0.46
N ILE A 75 -1.98 -11.52 -1.59
CA ILE A 75 -1.57 -12.50 -2.59
C ILE A 75 -0.37 -13.28 -2.06
N ILE A 76 -0.36 -14.57 -2.32
CA ILE A 76 0.77 -15.45 -1.98
C ILE A 76 1.47 -15.81 -3.28
N VAL A 77 2.75 -15.48 -3.38
CA VAL A 77 3.57 -15.70 -4.58
C VAL A 77 4.75 -16.59 -4.22
N TRP A 78 4.94 -17.69 -4.93
CA TRP A 78 6.09 -18.57 -4.73
C TRP A 78 6.60 -19.20 -6.02
N LYS A 79 7.85 -19.65 -6.00
CA LYS A 79 8.53 -20.26 -7.14
C LYS A 79 8.07 -21.71 -7.30
N ALA A 80 7.87 -22.16 -8.54
CA ALA A 80 7.41 -23.54 -8.77
C ALA A 80 8.43 -24.62 -8.37
N THR A 81 9.72 -24.30 -8.30
CA THR A 81 10.77 -25.22 -7.85
C THR A 81 10.85 -25.32 -6.33
N GLU A 82 10.15 -24.46 -5.59
CA GLU A 82 10.15 -24.44 -4.13
C GLU A 82 8.87 -25.06 -3.57
N ALA A 83 8.98 -25.63 -2.38
CA ALA A 83 7.83 -26.20 -1.69
C ALA A 83 6.76 -25.11 -1.44
N PRO A 84 5.46 -25.44 -1.57
CA PRO A 84 4.39 -24.48 -1.36
C PRO A 84 4.45 -23.91 0.07
N PRO A 85 4.21 -22.60 0.28
CA PRO A 85 4.19 -21.99 1.61
C PRO A 85 3.16 -22.66 2.53
N ALA A 86 3.41 -22.68 3.85
CA ALA A 86 2.55 -23.33 4.84
C ALA A 86 1.07 -22.85 4.79
N ALA A 87 0.85 -21.58 4.44
CA ALA A 87 -0.48 -21.00 4.24
C ALA A 87 -1.27 -21.62 3.06
N VAL A 88 -0.57 -22.24 2.11
CA VAL A 88 -1.13 -22.93 0.94
C VAL A 88 -1.22 -24.45 1.18
N GLN A 89 -0.34 -25.01 2.02
CA GLN A 89 -0.34 -26.44 2.38
C GLN A 89 -1.62 -26.88 3.09
N THR A 90 -2.22 -26.03 3.93
CA THR A 90 -3.50 -26.31 4.60
C THR A 90 -4.65 -26.46 3.61
N ARG A 91 -4.63 -25.73 2.48
CA ARG A 91 -5.62 -25.88 1.40
C ARG A 91 -5.36 -27.09 0.52
N GLN A 92 -4.10 -27.50 0.38
CA GLN A 92 -3.73 -28.67 -0.41
C GLN A 92 -4.03 -30.00 0.33
N LEU A 93 -3.98 -30.00 1.67
CA LEU A 93 -4.42 -31.14 2.50
C LEU A 93 -5.94 -31.32 2.54
N ALA A 94 -6.73 -30.26 2.31
CA ALA A 94 -8.18 -30.38 2.18
C ALA A 94 -8.60 -31.20 0.94
N ILE A 95 -7.76 -31.24 -0.10
CA ILE A 95 -8.04 -31.97 -1.35
C ILE A 95 -7.90 -33.50 -1.17
N ALA A 96 -7.03 -33.95 -0.24
CA ALA A 96 -6.83 -35.37 0.04
C ALA A 96 -7.85 -35.94 1.06
N ALA A 97 -8.55 -35.09 1.82
CA ALA A 97 -9.50 -35.51 2.85
C ALA A 97 -10.96 -35.63 2.35
N THR A 98 -11.28 -35.11 1.16
CA THR A 98 -12.65 -35.04 0.62
C THR A 98 -13.21 -36.31 -0.01
N THR A 99 -12.54 -37.47 0.12
CA THR A 99 -13.04 -38.74 -0.46
C THR A 99 -13.83 -39.63 0.50
N ALA A 100 -14.04 -39.25 1.77
CA ALA A 100 -14.81 -40.09 2.70
C ALA A 100 -15.50 -39.33 3.85
N ALA A 101 -16.60 -38.61 3.58
CA ALA A 101 -17.71 -38.40 4.54
C ALA A 101 -18.88 -37.63 3.88
N PRO A 102 -20.15 -38.06 4.08
CA PRO A 102 -21.31 -37.25 3.72
C PRO A 102 -21.77 -36.43 4.93
N ALA A 103 -21.51 -35.11 4.95
CA ALA A 103 -22.20 -34.18 5.85
C ALA A 103 -21.97 -32.70 5.45
N GLU A 104 -23.10 -32.03 5.20
CA GLU A 104 -23.41 -30.63 5.51
C GLU A 104 -22.76 -29.48 4.68
N PRO A 105 -23.59 -28.54 4.17
CA PRO A 105 -23.12 -27.38 3.42
C PRO A 105 -22.51 -26.36 4.37
N SER A 106 -21.18 -26.35 4.49
CA SER A 106 -20.48 -25.30 5.22
C SER A 106 -20.47 -24.00 4.40
N THR A 107 -21.44 -23.16 4.72
CA THR A 107 -21.47 -21.71 4.51
C THR A 107 -20.10 -21.08 4.73
N ILE A 108 -19.39 -20.81 3.64
CA ILE A 108 -18.34 -19.78 3.58
C ILE A 108 -18.83 -18.74 2.58
N GLN A 109 -19.22 -17.60 3.14
CA GLN A 109 -19.83 -16.42 2.52
C GLN A 109 -21.33 -16.55 2.22
N GLY A 110 -22.15 -16.07 3.16
CA GLY A 110 -23.59 -15.90 3.01
C GLY A 110 -23.95 -14.83 1.97
N MET A 111 -23.77 -15.17 0.70
CA MET A 111 -24.46 -14.50 -0.41
C MET A 111 -25.02 -15.57 -1.33
N THR A 112 -26.29 -15.38 -1.67
CA THR A 112 -26.96 -16.23 -2.64
C THR A 112 -26.40 -15.95 -4.04
N ARG A 113 -26.45 -16.96 -4.91
CA ARG A 113 -25.95 -16.88 -6.30
C ARG A 113 -26.55 -15.70 -7.08
N GLU A 114 -27.80 -15.35 -6.78
CA GLU A 114 -28.52 -14.22 -7.38
C GLU A 114 -27.93 -12.87 -6.95
N GLU A 115 -27.57 -12.70 -5.68
CA GLU A 115 -26.94 -11.46 -5.20
C GLU A 115 -25.51 -11.29 -5.75
N TRP A 116 -24.85 -12.40 -6.10
CA TRP A 116 -23.55 -12.39 -6.77
C TRP A 116 -23.64 -11.99 -8.25
N GLU A 117 -24.65 -12.50 -8.97
CA GLU A 117 -24.93 -12.11 -10.36
C GLU A 117 -25.31 -10.63 -10.45
N GLN A 118 -26.11 -10.12 -9.52
CA GLN A 118 -26.45 -8.69 -9.45
C GLN A 118 -25.24 -7.79 -9.18
N ARG A 119 -24.30 -8.21 -8.31
CA ARG A 119 -23.06 -7.45 -8.09
C ARG A 119 -22.18 -7.42 -9.33
N ARG A 120 -22.12 -8.52 -10.07
CA ARG A 120 -21.37 -8.60 -11.33
C ARG A 120 -21.96 -7.67 -12.38
N GLU A 121 -23.28 -7.63 -12.52
CA GLU A 121 -23.96 -6.72 -13.44
C GLU A 121 -23.78 -5.26 -13.03
N ALA A 122 -23.93 -4.95 -11.73
CA ALA A 122 -23.70 -3.60 -11.21
C ALA A 122 -22.24 -3.14 -11.35
N ARG A 123 -21.27 -4.06 -11.30
CA ARG A 123 -19.85 -3.76 -11.54
C ARG A 123 -19.57 -3.57 -13.03
N LYS A 124 -20.13 -4.41 -13.91
CA LYS A 124 -20.02 -4.26 -15.37
C LYS A 124 -20.63 -2.93 -15.84
N GLN A 125 -21.79 -2.57 -15.30
CA GLN A 125 -22.44 -1.28 -15.59
C GLN A 125 -21.58 -0.12 -15.09
N ARG A 126 -21.05 -0.17 -13.87
CA ARG A 126 -20.12 0.84 -13.35
C ARG A 126 -18.87 0.98 -14.22
N MET A 127 -18.25 -0.14 -14.60
CA MET A 127 -17.08 -0.13 -15.49
C MET A 127 -17.40 0.43 -16.87
N ALA A 128 -18.55 0.08 -17.46
CA ALA A 128 -19.00 0.64 -18.73
C ALA A 128 -19.26 2.15 -18.63
N THR A 129 -19.86 2.63 -17.53
CA THR A 129 -20.05 4.07 -17.30
C THR A 129 -18.72 4.81 -17.11
N LEU A 130 -17.74 4.20 -16.46
CA LEU A 130 -16.41 4.80 -16.28
C LEU A 130 -15.62 4.80 -17.59
N GLN A 131 -15.68 3.72 -18.37
CA GLN A 131 -15.03 3.63 -19.68
C GLN A 131 -15.63 4.61 -20.68
N THR A 132 -16.95 4.80 -20.68
CA THR A 132 -17.60 5.80 -21.52
C THR A 132 -17.27 7.22 -21.06
N ALA A 133 -17.25 7.50 -19.75
CA ALA A 133 -16.82 8.79 -19.22
C ALA A 133 -15.35 9.11 -19.57
N LEU A 134 -14.44 8.15 -19.40
CA LEU A 134 -13.03 8.27 -19.79
C LEU A 134 -12.86 8.44 -21.30
N GLY A 135 -13.60 7.67 -22.11
CA GLY A 135 -13.60 7.79 -23.56
C GLY A 135 -14.10 9.16 -24.02
N ILE A 136 -15.12 9.71 -23.34
CA ILE A 136 -15.64 11.06 -23.61
C ILE A 136 -14.61 12.12 -23.20
N GLU A 137 -13.90 11.97 -22.07
CA GLU A 137 -12.85 12.92 -21.69
C GLU A 137 -11.63 12.86 -22.62
N MET A 138 -11.24 11.67 -23.07
CA MET A 138 -10.18 11.50 -24.07
C MET A 138 -10.58 12.06 -25.44
N ALA A 139 -11.84 11.91 -25.84
CA ALA A 139 -12.36 12.48 -27.09
C ALA A 139 -12.57 14.00 -27.03
N ARG A 140 -12.71 14.58 -25.82
CA ARG A 140 -12.87 16.04 -25.62
C ARG A 140 -11.58 16.83 -25.80
N VAL A 141 -10.41 16.18 -25.72
CA VAL A 141 -9.11 16.84 -25.89
C VAL A 141 -8.35 16.16 -27.01
N ASP A 142 -8.53 16.68 -28.22
CA ASP A 142 -7.78 16.23 -29.39
C ASP A 142 -6.33 16.72 -29.27
N LEU A 143 -5.48 15.90 -28.63
CA LEU A 143 -4.06 16.17 -28.38
C LEU A 143 -3.19 16.07 -29.64
N SER A 144 -3.80 15.73 -30.79
CA SER A 144 -3.19 15.75 -32.11
C SER A 144 -2.86 17.18 -32.56
N VAL A 145 -3.60 18.19 -32.07
CA VAL A 145 -3.37 19.61 -32.36
C VAL A 145 -2.35 20.19 -31.38
N PRO A 146 -1.24 20.80 -31.86
CA PRO A 146 -0.16 21.26 -31.00
C PRO A 146 -0.59 22.33 -29.98
N ALA A 147 -1.47 23.26 -30.36
CA ALA A 147 -1.98 24.29 -29.46
C ALA A 147 -2.77 23.73 -28.26
N ASN A 148 -3.54 22.66 -28.47
CA ASN A 148 -4.31 22.01 -27.40
C ASN A 148 -3.39 21.23 -26.45
N ARG A 149 -2.34 20.62 -27.01
CA ARG A 149 -1.31 19.94 -26.22
C ARG A 149 -0.57 20.93 -25.32
N ASP A 150 -0.17 22.07 -25.85
CA ASP A 150 0.55 23.10 -25.08
C ASP A 150 -0.34 23.70 -23.98
N ALA A 151 -1.63 23.94 -24.28
CA ALA A 151 -2.59 24.38 -23.27
C ALA A 151 -2.75 23.35 -22.14
N LYS A 152 -2.81 22.05 -22.47
CA LYS A 152 -2.93 20.98 -21.48
C LYS A 152 -1.66 20.82 -20.64
N LEU A 153 -0.49 20.93 -21.26
CA LEU A 153 0.79 20.92 -20.55
C LEU A 153 0.88 22.09 -19.56
N ASN A 154 0.46 23.30 -19.99
CA ASN A 154 0.41 24.45 -19.11
C ASN A 154 -0.56 24.25 -17.93
N GLU A 155 -1.74 23.66 -18.18
CA GLU A 155 -2.69 23.31 -17.12
C GLU A 155 -2.09 22.32 -16.10
N LEU A 156 -1.36 21.31 -16.57
CA LEU A 156 -0.68 20.33 -15.71
C LEU A 156 0.47 20.97 -14.91
N CYS A 157 1.29 21.80 -15.55
CA CYS A 157 2.34 22.56 -14.89
C CYS A 157 1.76 23.46 -13.78
N LEU A 158 0.64 24.13 -14.04
CA LEU A 158 -0.04 24.95 -13.03
C LEU A 158 -0.58 24.11 -11.87
N ARG A 159 -1.12 22.92 -12.13
CA ARG A 159 -1.54 22.00 -11.05
C ARG A 159 -0.36 21.53 -10.22
N GLN A 160 0.75 21.17 -10.85
CA GLN A 160 1.97 20.75 -10.17
C GLN A 160 2.58 21.87 -9.33
N LEU A 161 2.62 23.10 -9.87
CA LEU A 161 3.07 24.27 -9.13
C LEU A 161 2.19 24.54 -7.91
N ARG A 162 0.86 24.46 -8.05
CA ARG A 162 -0.05 24.61 -6.91
C ARG A 162 0.19 23.53 -5.84
N ALA A 163 0.37 22.28 -6.24
CA ALA A 163 0.67 21.19 -5.32
C ALA A 163 2.00 21.42 -4.58
N LEU A 164 3.04 21.88 -5.29
CA LEU A 164 4.32 22.26 -4.69
C LEU A 164 4.15 23.41 -3.70
N CYS A 165 3.40 24.47 -4.04
CA CYS A 165 3.13 25.57 -3.13
C CYS A 165 2.48 25.10 -1.81
N VAL A 166 1.50 24.21 -1.90
CA VAL A 166 0.84 23.63 -0.71
C VAL A 166 1.82 22.81 0.13
N LEU A 167 2.65 21.98 -0.52
CA LEU A 167 3.67 21.18 0.19
C LEU A 167 4.74 22.07 0.84
N THR A 168 5.17 23.13 0.17
CA THR A 168 6.12 24.08 0.73
C THR A 168 5.51 24.87 1.88
N GLN A 169 4.24 25.27 1.78
CA GLN A 169 3.52 25.94 2.85
C GLN A 169 3.41 25.02 4.07
N HIS A 170 3.00 23.77 3.87
CA HIS A 170 2.95 22.80 4.96
C HIS A 170 4.31 22.56 5.62
N ARG A 171 5.39 22.55 4.83
CA ARG A 171 6.75 22.43 5.37
C ARG A 171 7.18 23.67 6.15
N VAL A 172 6.78 24.86 5.72
CA VAL A 172 7.02 26.11 6.46
C VAL A 172 6.27 26.09 7.78
N ASP A 173 5.00 25.72 7.78
CA ASP A 173 4.17 25.63 9.00
C ASP A 173 4.80 24.68 10.04
N GLN A 174 5.26 23.50 9.59
CA GLN A 174 5.98 22.55 10.46
C GLN A 174 7.24 23.16 11.09
N LEU A 175 8.03 23.89 10.30
CA LEU A 175 9.25 24.52 10.79
C LEU A 175 8.94 25.66 11.77
N GLU A 176 7.86 26.42 11.54
CA GLU A 176 7.39 27.43 12.48
C GLU A 176 6.96 26.82 13.82
N GLU A 177 6.27 25.68 13.79
CA GLU A 177 5.91 24.93 15.01
C GLU A 177 7.15 24.42 15.76
N GLU A 178 8.15 23.87 15.04
CA GLU A 178 9.41 23.44 15.64
C GLU A 178 10.19 24.59 16.27
N VAL A 179 10.16 25.79 15.68
CA VAL A 179 10.78 27.00 16.24
C VAL A 179 10.03 27.44 17.51
N LYS A 180 8.70 27.53 17.47
CA LYS A 180 7.88 27.89 18.64
C LYS A 180 8.11 26.92 19.81
N LEU A 181 8.23 25.63 19.53
CA LEU A 181 8.57 24.61 20.53
C LEU A 181 9.96 24.84 21.14
N LYS A 182 10.97 25.12 20.32
CA LYS A 182 12.34 25.40 20.80
C LYS A 182 12.40 26.70 21.61
N GLU A 183 11.67 27.73 21.21
CA GLU A 183 11.56 28.99 21.96
C GLU A 183 10.90 28.75 23.32
N HIS A 184 9.81 28.00 23.38
CA HIS A 184 9.14 27.66 24.63
C HIS A 184 10.04 26.83 25.57
N ILE A 185 10.78 25.85 25.02
CA ILE A 185 11.77 25.07 25.78
C ILE A 185 12.87 25.99 26.33
N ALA A 186 13.37 26.93 25.51
CA ALA A 186 14.40 27.89 25.93
C ALA A 186 13.89 28.84 27.03
N GLU A 187 12.65 29.28 26.98
CA GLU A 187 12.01 30.09 28.03
C GLU A 187 11.86 29.30 29.34
N VAL A 188 11.41 28.05 29.26
CA VAL A 188 11.31 27.16 30.43
C VAL A 188 12.70 26.92 31.04
N MET A 189 13.74 26.67 30.24
CA MET A 189 15.11 26.53 30.75
C MET A 189 15.65 27.82 31.39
N LYS A 190 15.31 28.99 30.86
CA LYS A 190 15.66 30.29 31.47
C LYS A 190 14.95 30.51 32.80
N SER A 191 13.67 30.17 32.91
CA SER A 191 12.93 30.24 34.19
C SER A 191 13.46 29.25 35.23
N ALA A 192 13.85 28.04 34.82
CA ALA A 192 14.41 27.03 35.70
C ALA A 192 15.81 27.43 36.23
N THR A 193 16.64 28.05 35.38
CA THR A 193 17.95 28.58 35.79
C THR A 193 17.84 29.84 36.67
N ALA A 194 16.81 30.67 36.49
CA ALA A 194 16.50 31.78 37.38
C ALA A 194 16.01 31.33 38.77
N ALA A 195 15.20 30.27 38.84
CA ALA A 195 14.76 29.66 40.11
C ALA A 195 15.89 28.93 40.86
N SER A 196 16.97 28.57 40.17
CA SER A 196 18.16 27.90 40.73
C SER A 196 19.19 28.86 41.35
N ARG A 197 19.03 30.19 41.27
CA ARG A 197 19.94 31.12 41.96
C ARG A 197 19.58 31.19 43.45
N PRO A 198 20.44 30.71 44.38
CA PRO A 198 20.16 30.84 45.80
C PRO A 198 20.18 32.32 46.16
N THR A 199 19.08 32.79 46.74
CA THR A 199 18.98 34.13 47.35
C THR A 199 20.03 34.25 48.44
N GLU A 200 21.09 35.04 48.20
CA GLU A 200 21.97 35.55 49.25
C GLU A 200 21.12 36.39 50.21
N ARG A 201 20.66 35.77 51.29
CA ARG A 201 20.06 36.48 52.42
C ARG A 201 21.16 37.26 53.12
N LYS A 202 21.16 38.59 52.95
CA LYS A 202 21.84 39.53 53.85
C LYS A 202 21.43 39.19 55.29
N VAL A 203 22.38 38.64 56.06
CA VAL A 203 22.29 38.55 57.51
C VAL A 203 22.69 39.92 58.06
N THR A 204 21.71 40.82 58.16
CA THR A 204 21.81 42.01 58.99
C THR A 204 21.00 41.78 60.26
N GLU A 205 21.72 41.80 61.38
CA GLU A 205 21.29 42.15 62.73
C GLU A 205 20.38 41.15 63.47
N LEU A 206 20.90 40.60 64.57
CA LEU A 206 20.37 40.76 65.94
C LEU A 206 20.98 39.69 66.87
N SER A 207 21.94 40.08 67.70
CA SER A 207 22.15 39.55 69.07
C SER A 207 23.51 40.00 69.60
N GLY A 208 23.53 40.68 70.75
CA GLY A 208 24.76 40.84 71.51
C GLY A 208 24.95 42.10 72.35
N GLY A 209 23.92 42.93 72.55
CA GLY A 209 23.96 43.94 73.61
C GLY A 209 23.80 43.27 74.99
N LYS A 210 24.93 43.01 75.67
CA LYS A 210 25.13 43.04 77.13
C LYS A 210 26.40 42.27 77.52
N ARG A 211 27.43 42.98 77.98
CA ARG A 211 28.04 42.80 79.31
C ARG A 211 28.92 43.99 79.64
N ALA A 212 28.64 44.54 80.81
CA ALA A 212 29.29 45.67 81.45
C ALA A 212 30.28 45.17 82.50
N ARG A 213 31.17 46.09 82.93
CA ARG A 213 32.02 46.10 84.13
C ARG A 213 33.26 45.20 84.03
N GLU A 214 34.44 45.62 84.50
CA GLU A 214 34.90 46.75 85.33
C GLU A 214 36.39 46.98 85.03
#